data_AF-A0A423WE59-F1
#
_entry.id   AF-A0A423WE59-F1
#
_cell.length_a   1.000
_cell.length_b   1.000
_cell.length_c   1.000
_cell.angle_alpha   90.00
_cell.angle_beta   90.00
_cell.angle_gamma   90.00
#
_symmetry.space_group_name_H-M   'P 1'
#
loop_
_entity.id
_entity.type
_entity.pdbx_description
1 polymer ?
#
loop_
_entity_poly.entity_id
_entity_poly.type
_entity_poly.pdbx_seq_one_letter_code
_entity_poly.pdbx_strand_id
1 'polypeptide(L)'
;MANYRVSKEILLDIAEFCDRKTLLNLMQTNKDIHSLISDYQHSISAGKLKLFPLPPLGRLVTSTDKQRWVIPEKNSLVTIQEFEMRERRITSLLDRSGFLLTDRRESLGFTSESFDKFKAGLNLAMHMADRLCDVAADPEVSEARAAFLMQLTPLRLHHNDSDSDEATAALRNAEVQGLIRYTKTLRAKQTKILHDLSTIDLAFLLHLSEGAMLGWRRYMARCVNSDPRFWDKVKAFGELVLREGSFMLWAFVRGTGNIRDFAKTAVSVVADQVWQYIAGVELTDGGLAVALHEELKQRLHDEMWAADPCFNVSELDGPMTVQLWAYGLVAVEIGCKDWNGYNSRVASLALAQSLE
;
A
#
# COMPACT_ATOMS: atom_id res chain seq x y z
N MET A 1 -4.39 3.36 -57.03
CA MET A 1 -3.96 3.65 -55.64
C MET A 1 -4.37 2.47 -54.78
N ALA A 2 -3.40 1.67 -54.33
CA ALA A 2 -3.70 0.47 -53.54
C ALA A 2 -4.22 0.88 -52.16
N ASN A 3 -5.45 0.48 -51.87
CA ASN A 3 -6.16 0.76 -50.63
C ASN A 3 -5.65 -0.23 -49.56
N TYR A 4 -4.43 -0.02 -49.08
CA TYR A 4 -3.90 -0.80 -47.94
C TYR A 4 -4.61 -0.34 -46.67
N ARG A 5 -5.84 -0.82 -46.46
CA ARG A 5 -6.51 -0.75 -45.16
C ARG A 5 -5.96 -1.90 -44.33
N VAL A 6 -5.15 -1.57 -43.33
CA VAL A 6 -4.89 -2.48 -42.20
C VAL A 6 -6.25 -2.93 -41.67
N SER A 7 -6.40 -4.24 -41.41
CA SER A 7 -7.68 -4.76 -40.93
C SER A 7 -8.02 -4.15 -39.56
N LYS A 8 -9.32 -4.03 -39.26
CA LYS A 8 -9.75 -3.45 -37.99
C LYS A 8 -9.27 -4.29 -36.80
N GLU A 9 -9.24 -5.61 -36.98
CA GLU A 9 -8.78 -6.58 -35.99
C GLU A 9 -7.32 -6.34 -35.63
N ILE A 10 -6.45 -6.17 -36.63
CA ILE A 10 -5.02 -5.88 -36.40
C ILE A 10 -4.84 -4.54 -35.65
N LEU A 11 -5.64 -3.52 -35.97
CA LEU A 11 -5.58 -2.23 -35.25
C LEU A 11 -6.01 -2.36 -33.80
N LEU A 12 -7.01 -3.19 -33.51
CA LEU A 12 -7.48 -3.45 -32.15
C LEU A 12 -6.45 -4.27 -31.35
N ASP A 13 -5.81 -5.27 -31.97
CA ASP A 13 -4.73 -6.03 -31.35
C ASP A 13 -3.56 -5.09 -31.01
N ILE A 14 -3.14 -4.23 -31.95
CA ILE A 14 -2.10 -3.22 -31.69
C ILE A 14 -2.52 -2.32 -30.52
N ALA A 15 -3.78 -1.87 -30.48
CA ALA A 15 -4.29 -1.01 -29.42
C ALA A 15 -4.23 -1.68 -28.03
N GLU A 16 -4.45 -2.99 -27.94
CA GLU A 16 -4.38 -3.75 -26.68
C GLU A 16 -2.96 -3.83 -26.11
N PHE A 17 -1.94 -3.89 -26.97
CA PHE A 17 -0.53 -3.99 -26.56
C PHE A 17 0.21 -2.65 -26.48
N CYS A 18 -0.35 -1.55 -27.00
CA CYS A 18 0.28 -0.23 -26.91
C CYS A 18 0.14 0.39 -25.52
N ASP A 19 1.15 1.13 -25.06
CA ASP A 19 0.99 2.03 -23.91
C ASP A 19 -0.05 3.14 -24.19
N ARG A 20 -0.61 3.76 -23.16
CA ARG A 20 -1.66 4.78 -23.36
C ARG A 20 -1.18 5.94 -24.23
N LYS A 21 0.08 6.36 -24.09
CA LYS A 21 0.63 7.49 -24.85
C LYS A 21 0.61 7.18 -26.35
N THR A 22 1.05 5.98 -26.72
CA THR A 22 1.08 5.48 -28.08
C THR A 22 -0.34 5.31 -28.62
N LEU A 23 -1.26 4.79 -27.79
CA LEU A 23 -2.67 4.67 -28.15
C LEU A 23 -3.32 6.03 -28.44
N LEU A 24 -3.08 7.04 -27.60
CA LEU A 24 -3.60 8.40 -27.83
C LEU A 24 -3.01 9.02 -29.11
N ASN A 25 -1.72 8.83 -29.37
CA ASN A 25 -1.11 9.27 -30.62
C ASN A 25 -1.74 8.57 -31.83
N LEU A 26 -2.00 7.26 -31.73
CA LEU A 26 -2.68 6.50 -32.78
C LEU A 26 -4.09 7.04 -33.05
N MET A 27 -4.87 7.32 -32.00
CA MET A 27 -6.19 7.95 -32.12
C MET A 27 -6.15 9.34 -32.77
N GLN A 28 -5.06 10.09 -32.62
CA GLN A 28 -4.90 11.41 -33.25
C GLN A 28 -4.58 11.34 -34.75
N THR A 29 -4.12 10.19 -35.26
CA THR A 29 -3.74 10.08 -36.67
C THR A 29 -4.92 10.07 -37.64
N ASN A 30 -6.07 9.53 -37.22
CA ASN A 30 -7.20 9.29 -38.12
C ASN A 30 -8.53 9.19 -37.34
N LYS A 31 -9.60 9.84 -37.84
CA LYS A 31 -10.93 9.82 -37.22
C LYS A 31 -11.58 8.44 -37.19
N ASP A 32 -11.38 7.62 -38.22
CA ASP A 32 -11.88 6.23 -38.28
C ASP A 32 -11.19 5.38 -37.19
N ILE A 33 -9.88 5.58 -36.98
CA ILE A 33 -9.11 4.89 -35.94
C ILE A 33 -9.54 5.36 -34.55
N HIS A 34 -9.75 6.67 -34.38
CA HIS A 34 -10.29 7.22 -33.16
C HIS A 34 -11.65 6.58 -32.83
N SER A 35 -12.59 6.56 -33.78
CA SER A 35 -13.91 5.95 -33.59
C SER A 35 -13.77 4.48 -33.23
N LEU A 36 -12.96 3.73 -33.99
CA LEU A 36 -12.72 2.30 -33.74
C LEU A 36 -12.20 2.04 -32.33
N ILE A 37 -11.19 2.78 -31.86
CA ILE A 37 -10.64 2.59 -30.52
C ILE A 37 -11.65 3.02 -29.45
N SER A 38 -12.38 4.12 -29.66
CA SER A 38 -13.42 4.57 -28.73
C SER A 38 -14.55 3.54 -28.60
N ASP A 39 -15.01 2.96 -29.71
CA ASP A 39 -16.08 1.96 -29.73
C ASP A 39 -15.67 0.65 -29.03
N TYR A 40 -14.38 0.32 -29.07
CA TYR A 40 -13.82 -0.90 -28.47
C TYR A 40 -13.02 -0.65 -27.18
N GLN A 41 -13.07 0.56 -26.61
CA GLN A 41 -12.27 0.96 -25.45
C GLN A 41 -12.41 -0.02 -24.28
N HIS A 42 -13.63 -0.48 -24.02
CA HIS A 42 -13.91 -1.41 -22.93
C HIS A 42 -13.16 -2.74 -23.13
N SER A 43 -13.22 -3.33 -24.33
CA SER A 43 -12.56 -4.60 -24.65
C SER A 43 -11.04 -4.47 -24.64
N ILE A 44 -10.50 -3.41 -25.24
CA ILE A 44 -9.06 -3.09 -25.23
C ILE A 44 -8.57 -2.95 -23.79
N SER A 45 -9.28 -2.18 -22.96
CA SER A 45 -8.92 -1.98 -21.56
C SER A 45 -9.02 -3.28 -20.76
N ALA A 46 -10.07 -4.08 -20.96
CA ALA A 46 -10.24 -5.36 -20.29
C ALA A 46 -9.15 -6.37 -20.65
N GLY A 47 -8.73 -6.41 -21.93
CA GLY A 47 -7.62 -7.24 -22.40
C GLY A 47 -6.31 -6.82 -21.77
N LYS A 48 -5.96 -5.54 -21.88
CA LYS A 48 -4.74 -4.97 -21.31
C LYS A 48 -4.66 -5.09 -19.79
N LEU A 49 -5.78 -4.98 -19.06
CA LEU A 49 -5.79 -5.11 -17.61
C LEU A 49 -5.37 -6.50 -17.12
N LYS A 50 -5.52 -7.54 -17.94
CA LYS A 50 -5.08 -8.91 -17.62
C LYS A 50 -3.56 -9.07 -17.61
N LEU A 51 -2.83 -8.11 -18.19
CA LEU A 51 -1.37 -8.14 -18.26
C LEU A 51 -0.70 -7.61 -16.98
N PHE A 52 -1.44 -6.92 -16.11
CA PHE A 52 -0.89 -6.46 -14.83
C PHE A 52 -0.85 -7.60 -13.80
N PRO A 53 0.15 -7.62 -12.89
CA PRO A 53 0.31 -8.69 -11.90
C PRO A 53 -0.95 -8.94 -11.06
N LEU A 54 -1.64 -7.85 -10.68
CA LEU A 54 -2.90 -7.89 -9.97
C LEU A 54 -3.93 -7.00 -10.68
N PRO A 55 -4.87 -7.57 -11.45
CA PRO A 55 -5.91 -6.78 -12.09
C PRO A 55 -6.83 -6.12 -11.04
N PRO A 56 -7.49 -5.00 -11.38
CA PRO A 56 -8.38 -4.31 -10.45
C PRO A 56 -9.56 -5.21 -10.05
N LEU A 57 -9.92 -5.21 -8.77
CA LEU A 57 -11.12 -5.88 -8.30
C LEU A 57 -12.39 -5.14 -8.73
N GLY A 58 -12.35 -3.80 -8.69
CA GLY A 58 -13.49 -2.95 -9.02
C GLY A 58 -13.05 -1.52 -9.32
N ARG A 59 -13.68 -0.57 -8.63
CA ARG A 59 -13.26 0.83 -8.62
C ARG A 59 -11.91 0.96 -7.92
N LEU A 60 -11.19 2.02 -8.25
CA LEU A 60 -9.84 2.25 -7.75
C LEU A 60 -9.64 3.73 -7.46
N VAL A 61 -8.63 4.05 -6.65
CA VAL A 61 -8.28 5.43 -6.33
C VAL A 61 -7.14 5.93 -7.22
N THR A 62 -7.26 7.16 -7.70
CA THR A 62 -6.18 7.84 -8.43
C THR A 62 -4.98 8.07 -7.54
N SER A 63 -3.82 8.23 -8.18
CA SER A 63 -2.56 8.57 -7.53
C SER A 63 -1.88 9.81 -8.10
N THR A 64 -2.64 10.62 -8.85
CA THR A 64 -2.16 11.86 -9.48
C THR A 64 -1.86 12.96 -8.46
N ASP A 65 -2.61 13.01 -7.37
CA ASP A 65 -2.54 14.05 -6.36
C ASP A 65 -2.95 13.51 -4.98
N LYS A 66 -2.90 14.39 -3.98
CA LYS A 66 -3.25 14.07 -2.59
C LYS A 66 -4.75 13.83 -2.34
N GLN A 67 -5.63 14.22 -3.26
CA GLN A 67 -7.09 14.08 -3.12
C GLN A 67 -7.55 12.66 -3.47
N ARG A 68 -6.83 11.97 -4.36
CA ARG A 68 -7.04 10.55 -4.69
C ARG A 68 -8.49 10.23 -5.04
N TRP A 69 -9.00 10.85 -6.10
CA TRP A 69 -10.33 10.64 -6.66
C TRP A 69 -10.61 9.19 -7.06
N VAL A 70 -11.87 8.77 -6.97
CA VAL A 70 -12.33 7.44 -7.40
C VAL A 70 -12.46 7.39 -8.92
N ILE A 71 -11.93 6.33 -9.54
CA ILE A 71 -12.17 5.99 -10.94
C ILE A 71 -13.33 4.99 -10.98
N PRO A 72 -14.51 5.38 -11.50
CA PRO A 72 -15.73 4.58 -11.41
C PRO A 72 -15.74 3.39 -12.37
N GLU A 73 -15.10 3.53 -13.54
CA GLU A 73 -15.12 2.53 -14.61
C GLU A 73 -13.88 1.64 -14.56
N LYS A 74 -14.08 0.36 -14.24
CA LYS A 74 -13.01 -0.65 -14.21
C LYS A 74 -12.29 -0.77 -15.55
N ASN A 75 -13.01 -0.93 -16.66
CA ASN A 75 -12.43 -1.19 -17.98
C ASN A 75 -12.38 0.10 -18.82
N SER A 76 -11.59 1.08 -18.37
CA SER A 76 -11.43 2.36 -19.05
C SER A 76 -9.96 2.70 -19.32
N LEU A 77 -9.70 3.58 -20.29
CA LEU A 77 -8.33 4.08 -20.52
C LEU A 77 -7.76 4.83 -19.31
N VAL A 78 -8.64 5.39 -18.47
CA VAL A 78 -8.26 6.06 -17.21
C VAL A 78 -7.74 5.05 -16.20
N THR A 79 -8.39 3.90 -16.06
CA THR A 79 -7.90 2.78 -15.24
C THR A 79 -6.57 2.26 -15.75
N ILE A 80 -6.41 2.07 -17.07
CA ILE A 80 -5.12 1.69 -17.67
C ILE A 80 -4.02 2.71 -17.33
N GLN A 81 -4.30 4.01 -17.43
CA GLN A 81 -3.33 5.06 -17.10
C GLN A 81 -2.88 5.01 -15.65
N GLU A 82 -3.81 4.79 -14.73
CA GLU A 82 -3.51 4.69 -13.31
C GLU A 82 -2.62 3.47 -13.02
N PHE A 83 -2.88 2.32 -13.64
CA PHE A 83 -2.02 1.14 -13.53
C PHE A 83 -0.63 1.35 -14.14
N GLU A 84 -0.53 1.93 -15.35
CA GLU A 84 0.77 2.29 -15.95
C GLU A 84 1.55 3.31 -15.07
N MET A 85 0.85 4.15 -14.32
CA MET A 85 1.46 5.05 -13.36
C MET A 85 1.95 4.31 -12.10
N ARG A 86 1.17 3.36 -11.57
CA ARG A 86 1.58 2.46 -10.47
C ARG A 86 2.85 1.70 -10.83
N GLU A 87 2.88 1.03 -11.99
CA GLU A 87 4.07 0.32 -12.49
C GLU A 87 5.31 1.21 -12.49
N ARG A 88 5.23 2.39 -13.14
CA ARG A 88 6.36 3.32 -13.22
C ARG A 88 6.86 3.77 -11.84
N ARG A 89 5.97 3.91 -10.86
CA ARG A 89 6.34 4.28 -9.48
C ARG A 89 7.02 3.13 -8.77
N ILE A 90 6.46 1.93 -8.85
CA ILE A 90 7.01 0.72 -8.26
C ILE A 90 8.42 0.45 -8.82
N THR A 91 8.59 0.49 -10.15
CA THR A 91 9.89 0.38 -10.81
C THR A 91 10.87 1.46 -10.32
N SER A 92 10.43 2.72 -10.25
CA SER A 92 11.29 3.82 -9.78
C SER A 92 11.74 3.66 -8.31
N LEU A 93 10.90 3.08 -7.47
CA LEU A 93 11.21 2.79 -6.08
C LEU A 93 12.20 1.62 -5.96
N LEU A 94 11.94 0.51 -6.64
CA LEU A 94 12.75 -0.71 -6.51
C LEU A 94 14.10 -0.61 -7.24
N ASP A 95 14.17 0.10 -8.36
CA ASP A 95 15.38 0.14 -9.19
C ASP A 95 16.30 1.33 -8.89
N ARG A 96 15.75 2.44 -8.36
CA ARG A 96 16.47 3.73 -8.35
C ARG A 96 16.56 4.41 -6.99
N SER A 97 15.90 3.90 -5.93
CA SER A 97 15.76 4.66 -4.68
C SER A 97 16.69 4.24 -3.53
N GLY A 98 17.07 2.97 -3.41
CA GLY A 98 17.75 2.47 -2.20
C GLY A 98 16.94 2.64 -0.91
N PHE A 99 15.65 2.98 -1.03
CA PHE A 99 14.85 3.35 0.12
C PHE A 99 14.37 2.11 0.88
N LEU A 100 13.80 1.13 0.17
CA LEU A 100 13.43 -0.15 0.76
C LEU A 100 14.63 -1.08 0.87
N LEU A 101 15.41 -1.15 -0.20
CA LEU A 101 16.59 -1.97 -0.34
C LEU A 101 17.78 -1.16 0.12
N THR A 102 18.60 -1.62 1.07
CA THR A 102 19.83 -0.91 1.42
C THR A 102 20.67 -0.65 0.17
N ASP A 103 21.40 0.48 0.12
CA ASP A 103 22.23 0.84 -1.05
C ASP A 103 23.30 -0.21 -1.40
N ARG A 104 23.62 -1.09 -0.45
CA ARG A 104 24.54 -2.23 -0.61
C ARG A 104 23.75 -3.53 -0.54
N ARG A 105 23.90 -4.40 -1.54
CA ARG A 105 23.22 -5.71 -1.57
C ARG A 105 23.89 -6.69 -0.60
N GLU A 106 25.20 -6.54 -0.45
CA GLU A 106 26.07 -7.33 0.43
C GLU A 106 25.72 -7.12 1.90
N SER A 107 25.14 -5.96 2.27
CA SER A 107 24.65 -5.74 3.63
C SER A 107 23.41 -6.57 3.97
N LEU A 108 22.68 -7.06 2.97
CA LEU A 108 21.53 -7.95 3.14
C LEU A 108 21.92 -9.44 3.01
N GLY A 109 23.16 -9.74 2.61
CA GLY A 109 23.63 -11.11 2.40
C GLY A 109 23.08 -11.78 1.14
N PHE A 110 22.49 -11.02 0.22
CA PHE A 110 21.87 -11.58 -0.98
C PHE A 110 22.89 -11.86 -2.09
N THR A 111 22.69 -12.99 -2.78
CA THR A 111 23.21 -13.21 -4.14
C THR A 111 22.44 -12.32 -5.13
N SER A 112 22.93 -12.16 -6.37
CA SER A 112 22.17 -11.44 -7.41
C SER A 112 20.80 -12.07 -7.66
N GLU A 113 20.73 -13.40 -7.74
CA GLU A 113 19.47 -14.11 -7.98
C GLU A 113 18.48 -13.92 -6.81
N SER A 114 18.94 -14.08 -5.57
CA SER A 114 18.09 -13.88 -4.39
C SER A 114 17.61 -12.43 -4.28
N PHE A 115 18.45 -11.47 -4.66
CA PHE A 115 18.06 -10.06 -4.68
C PHE A 115 16.97 -9.78 -5.73
N ASP A 116 17.08 -10.36 -6.93
CA ASP A 116 16.08 -10.20 -7.98
C ASP A 116 14.74 -10.85 -7.58
N LYS A 117 14.77 -12.03 -6.94
CA LYS A 117 13.58 -12.67 -6.37
C LYS A 117 12.96 -11.84 -5.25
N PHE A 118 13.78 -11.29 -4.35
CA PHE A 118 13.29 -10.42 -3.28
C PHE A 118 12.64 -9.14 -3.84
N LYS A 119 13.23 -8.55 -4.87
CA LYS A 119 12.64 -7.40 -5.58
C LYS A 119 11.32 -7.75 -6.26
N ALA A 120 11.23 -8.93 -6.87
CA ALA A 120 9.98 -9.41 -7.46
C ALA A 120 8.88 -9.58 -6.38
N GLY A 121 9.22 -10.14 -5.23
CA GLY A 121 8.29 -10.25 -4.10
C GLY A 121 7.84 -8.88 -3.55
N LEU A 122 8.75 -7.92 -3.40
CA LEU A 122 8.38 -6.56 -3.01
C LEU A 122 7.54 -5.82 -4.08
N ASN A 123 7.80 -6.08 -5.36
CA ASN A 123 6.98 -5.54 -6.45
C ASN A 123 5.52 -6.03 -6.30
N LEU A 124 5.34 -7.34 -6.15
CA LEU A 124 4.02 -7.93 -5.93
C LEU A 124 3.35 -7.40 -4.66
N ALA A 125 4.08 -7.28 -3.55
CA ALA A 125 3.58 -6.71 -2.31
C ALA A 125 3.11 -5.25 -2.47
N MET A 126 3.77 -4.43 -3.29
CA MET A 126 3.30 -3.07 -3.59
C MET A 126 1.97 -3.08 -4.34
N HIS A 127 1.77 -4.01 -5.29
CA HIS A 127 0.48 -4.18 -5.95
C HIS A 127 -0.61 -4.62 -4.99
N MET A 128 -0.29 -5.48 -4.02
CA MET A 128 -1.22 -5.88 -2.96
C MET A 128 -1.58 -4.70 -2.06
N ALA A 129 -0.60 -3.88 -1.66
CA ALA A 129 -0.84 -2.68 -0.88
C ALA A 129 -1.69 -1.64 -1.65
N ASP A 130 -1.45 -1.48 -2.96
CA ASP A 130 -2.31 -0.67 -3.83
C ASP A 130 -3.75 -1.21 -3.88
N ARG A 131 -3.93 -2.54 -3.91
CA ARG A 131 -5.24 -3.19 -3.87
C ARG A 131 -5.94 -3.03 -2.51
N LEU A 132 -5.20 -3.07 -1.40
CA LEU A 132 -5.74 -2.72 -0.07
C LEU A 132 -6.21 -1.27 -0.04
N CYS A 133 -5.46 -0.36 -0.67
CA CYS A 133 -5.82 1.05 -0.76
C CYS A 133 -7.09 1.27 -1.61
N ASP A 134 -7.24 0.56 -2.72
CA ASP A 134 -8.39 0.66 -3.62
C ASP A 134 -9.73 0.28 -2.96
N VAL A 135 -9.71 -0.41 -1.81
CA VAL A 135 -10.92 -0.64 -1.01
C VAL A 135 -11.61 0.68 -0.63
N ALA A 136 -10.88 1.79 -0.52
CA ALA A 136 -11.46 3.11 -0.30
C ALA A 136 -12.41 3.57 -1.43
N ALA A 137 -12.30 3.00 -2.63
CA ALA A 137 -13.16 3.25 -3.78
C ALA A 137 -14.37 2.29 -3.86
N ASP A 138 -14.46 1.28 -2.98
CA ASP A 138 -15.61 0.40 -2.88
C ASP A 138 -16.88 1.23 -2.64
N PRO A 139 -18.02 0.92 -3.29
CA PRO A 139 -19.25 1.70 -3.14
C PRO A 139 -19.71 1.86 -1.68
N GLU A 140 -19.66 0.79 -0.89
CA GLU A 140 -20.12 0.80 0.51
C GLU A 140 -19.21 1.68 1.38
N VAL A 141 -17.90 1.61 1.14
CA VAL A 141 -16.89 2.42 1.84
C VAL A 141 -17.00 3.89 1.42
N SER A 142 -17.21 4.14 0.13
CA SER A 142 -17.40 5.48 -0.43
C SER A 142 -18.67 6.14 0.10
N GLU A 143 -19.76 5.39 0.22
CA GLU A 143 -21.03 5.84 0.80
C GLU A 143 -20.89 6.13 2.30
N ALA A 144 -20.21 5.26 3.05
CA ALA A 144 -19.91 5.51 4.46
C ALA A 144 -19.09 6.80 4.65
N ARG A 145 -18.09 7.03 3.79
CA ARG A 145 -17.30 8.27 3.77
C ARG A 145 -18.14 9.49 3.40
N ALA A 146 -19.01 9.38 2.39
CA ALA A 146 -19.88 10.48 1.96
C ALA A 146 -20.88 10.85 3.06
N ALA A 147 -21.53 9.86 3.70
CA ALA A 147 -22.44 10.07 4.81
C ALA A 147 -21.75 10.78 6.00
N PHE A 148 -20.52 10.36 6.32
CA PHE A 148 -19.68 11.01 7.31
C PHE A 148 -19.42 12.50 6.97
N LEU A 149 -18.98 12.79 5.74
CA LEU A 149 -18.71 14.17 5.32
C LEU A 149 -19.98 15.03 5.31
N MET A 150 -21.13 14.47 4.91
CA MET A 150 -22.41 15.17 4.94
C MET A 150 -22.86 15.52 6.36
N GLN A 151 -22.58 14.67 7.35
CA GLN A 151 -22.88 14.95 8.77
C GLN A 151 -21.95 16.04 9.34
N LEU A 152 -20.67 16.05 8.95
CA LEU A 152 -19.70 17.02 9.45
C LEU A 152 -19.85 18.43 8.87
N THR A 153 -20.25 18.54 7.61
CA THR A 153 -20.32 19.82 6.91
C THR A 153 -21.15 20.88 7.65
N PRO A 154 -22.41 20.61 8.08
CA PRO A 154 -23.20 21.60 8.82
C PRO A 154 -22.63 21.90 10.20
N LEU A 155 -22.05 20.89 10.89
CA LEU A 155 -21.45 21.09 12.22
C LEU A 155 -20.19 21.97 12.15
N ARG A 156 -19.40 21.85 11.09
CA ARG A 156 -18.22 22.71 10.87
C ARG A 156 -18.62 24.15 10.55
N LEU A 157 -19.67 24.34 9.75
CA LEU A 157 -20.21 25.68 9.49
C LEU A 157 -20.71 26.31 10.80
N HIS A 158 -21.48 25.57 11.59
CA HIS A 158 -22.00 26.08 12.86
C HIS A 158 -20.92 26.34 13.92
N HIS A 159 -19.88 25.49 13.99
CA HIS A 159 -18.73 25.71 14.87
C HIS A 159 -17.96 26.98 14.50
N ASN A 160 -17.78 27.27 13.22
CA ASN A 160 -17.12 28.50 12.78
C ASN A 160 -17.94 29.76 13.09
N ASP A 161 -19.27 29.63 13.24
CA ASP A 161 -20.18 30.73 13.58
C ASP A 161 -20.42 30.88 15.09
N SER A 162 -20.02 29.89 15.91
CA SER A 162 -20.30 29.82 17.34
C SER A 162 -19.18 29.10 18.11
N ASP A 163 -18.45 29.86 18.93
CA ASP A 163 -17.41 29.36 19.86
C ASP A 163 -17.99 28.67 21.11
N SER A 164 -19.15 28.02 21.02
CA SER A 164 -19.74 27.33 22.17
C SER A 164 -19.07 25.97 22.43
N ASP A 165 -18.85 25.65 23.71
CA ASP A 165 -18.33 24.35 24.14
C ASP A 165 -19.23 23.20 23.66
N GLU A 166 -20.54 23.44 23.59
CA GLU A 166 -21.52 22.47 23.09
C GLU A 166 -21.36 22.20 21.59
N ALA A 167 -21.15 23.23 20.77
CA ALA A 167 -20.87 23.07 19.34
C ALA A 167 -19.55 22.32 19.11
N THR A 168 -18.53 22.61 19.92
CA THR A 168 -17.24 21.92 19.88
C THR A 168 -17.36 20.45 20.26
N ALA A 169 -18.11 20.13 21.33
CA ALA A 169 -18.35 18.76 21.75
C ALA A 169 -19.19 17.97 20.73
N ALA A 170 -20.23 18.58 20.17
CA ALA A 170 -21.06 17.97 19.14
C ALA A 170 -20.25 17.64 17.87
N LEU A 171 -19.40 18.58 17.42
CA LEU A 171 -18.51 18.36 16.28
C LEU A 171 -17.55 17.19 16.53
N ARG A 172 -16.85 17.19 17.67
CA ARG A 172 -15.91 16.10 18.02
C ARG A 172 -16.60 14.74 18.08
N ASN A 173 -17.78 14.67 18.69
CA ASN A 173 -18.55 13.42 18.77
C ASN A 173 -18.95 12.92 17.39
N ALA A 174 -19.42 13.80 16.50
CA ALA A 174 -19.74 13.44 15.12
C ALA A 174 -18.50 13.01 14.33
N GLU A 175 -17.34 13.66 14.55
CA GLU A 175 -16.06 13.29 13.95
C GLU A 175 -15.65 11.87 14.33
N VAL A 176 -15.67 11.56 15.62
CA VAL A 176 -15.32 10.23 16.15
C VAL A 176 -16.29 9.15 15.64
N GLN A 177 -17.60 9.36 15.76
CA GLN A 177 -18.59 8.36 15.37
C GLN A 177 -18.56 8.09 13.85
N GLY A 178 -18.45 9.14 13.05
CA GLY A 178 -18.32 9.00 11.60
C GLY A 178 -17.04 8.29 11.18
N LEU A 179 -15.92 8.62 11.83
CA LEU A 179 -14.64 7.95 11.59
C LEU A 179 -14.67 6.47 11.99
N ILE A 180 -15.28 6.11 13.12
CA ILE A 180 -15.48 4.71 13.55
C ILE A 180 -16.21 3.93 12.47
N ARG A 181 -17.37 4.45 12.02
CA ARG A 181 -18.20 3.76 11.04
C ARG A 181 -17.46 3.56 9.73
N TYR A 182 -16.86 4.63 9.20
CA TYR A 182 -16.07 4.57 7.96
C TYR A 182 -14.91 3.57 8.08
N THR A 183 -14.12 3.67 9.14
CA THR A 183 -12.92 2.85 9.31
C THR A 183 -13.26 1.38 9.53
N LYS A 184 -14.33 1.08 10.28
CA LYS A 184 -14.83 -0.28 10.46
C LYS A 184 -15.20 -0.93 9.13
N THR A 185 -15.95 -0.23 8.27
CA THR A 185 -16.33 -0.75 6.94
C THR A 185 -15.10 -0.93 6.04
N LEU A 186 -14.17 0.03 6.04
CA LEU A 186 -12.92 -0.03 5.26
C LEU A 186 -12.07 -1.24 5.70
N ARG A 187 -11.82 -1.37 7.00
CA ARG A 187 -10.96 -2.42 7.57
C ARG A 187 -11.54 -3.81 7.39
N ALA A 188 -12.86 -3.98 7.56
CA ALA A 188 -13.50 -5.29 7.34
C ALA A 188 -13.22 -5.83 5.93
N LYS A 189 -13.26 -4.97 4.91
CA LYS A 189 -12.96 -5.37 3.52
C LYS A 189 -11.46 -5.58 3.28
N GLN A 190 -10.59 -4.76 3.87
CA GLN A 190 -9.14 -4.94 3.75
C GLN A 190 -8.66 -6.21 4.47
N THR A 191 -9.17 -6.51 5.66
CA THR A 191 -8.88 -7.76 6.38
C THR A 191 -9.34 -8.97 5.58
N LYS A 192 -10.48 -8.89 4.89
CA LYS A 192 -10.90 -9.96 3.98
C LYS A 192 -9.87 -10.18 2.85
N ILE A 193 -9.34 -9.12 2.27
CA ILE A 193 -8.27 -9.24 1.26
C ILE A 193 -7.05 -9.93 1.88
N LEU A 194 -6.61 -9.53 3.08
CA LEU A 194 -5.47 -10.16 3.75
C LEU A 194 -5.70 -11.66 3.98
N HIS A 195 -6.91 -12.04 4.42
CA HIS A 195 -7.27 -13.44 4.64
C HIS A 195 -7.22 -14.28 3.36
N ASP A 196 -7.56 -13.69 2.21
CA ASP A 196 -7.54 -14.34 0.90
C ASP A 196 -6.12 -14.44 0.28
N LEU A 197 -5.10 -13.82 0.88
CA LEU A 197 -3.72 -13.89 0.40
C LEU A 197 -3.03 -15.20 0.82
N SER A 198 -2.00 -15.59 0.05
CA SER A 198 -1.14 -16.70 0.46
C SER A 198 -0.23 -16.32 1.63
N THR A 199 0.27 -17.30 2.38
CA THR A 199 1.18 -17.06 3.50
C THR A 199 2.45 -16.32 3.06
N ILE A 200 2.99 -16.66 1.88
CA ILE A 200 4.20 -16.00 1.35
C ILE A 200 3.92 -14.53 0.94
N ASP A 201 2.73 -14.26 0.40
CA ASP A 201 2.31 -12.89 0.06
C ASP A 201 2.17 -12.01 1.31
N LEU A 202 1.58 -12.57 2.37
CA LEU A 202 1.50 -11.91 3.68
C LEU A 202 2.90 -11.64 4.24
N ALA A 203 3.81 -12.60 4.15
CA ALA A 203 5.20 -12.41 4.56
C ALA A 203 5.88 -11.29 3.76
N PHE A 204 5.68 -11.19 2.44
CA PHE A 204 6.21 -10.08 1.64
C PHE A 204 5.56 -8.73 1.96
N LEU A 205 4.26 -8.67 2.28
CA LEU A 205 3.62 -7.46 2.78
C LEU A 205 4.24 -6.97 4.10
N LEU A 206 4.58 -7.90 5.00
CA LEU A 206 5.27 -7.58 6.25
C LEU A 206 6.65 -6.97 5.94
N HIS A 207 7.41 -7.60 5.04
CA HIS A 207 8.71 -7.09 4.60
C HIS A 207 8.62 -5.73 3.89
N LEU A 208 7.55 -5.46 3.13
CA LEU A 208 7.31 -4.15 2.53
C LEU A 208 7.13 -3.08 3.61
N SER A 209 6.30 -3.35 4.62
CA SER A 209 6.07 -2.45 5.75
C SER A 209 7.38 -2.18 6.50
N GLU A 210 8.14 -3.22 6.85
CA GLU A 210 9.41 -3.07 7.56
C GLU A 210 10.49 -2.37 6.74
N GLY A 211 10.59 -2.70 5.44
CA GLY A 211 11.49 -2.00 4.53
C GLY A 211 11.17 -0.51 4.46
N ALA A 212 9.88 -0.14 4.46
CA ALA A 212 9.44 1.24 4.50
C ALA A 212 9.80 1.91 5.83
N MET A 213 9.54 1.26 6.97
CA MET A 213 9.93 1.75 8.31
C MET A 213 11.43 2.06 8.37
N LEU A 214 12.27 1.15 7.89
CA LEU A 214 13.72 1.31 7.91
C LEU A 214 14.21 2.38 6.94
N GLY A 215 13.64 2.43 5.74
CA GLY A 215 13.90 3.51 4.78
C GLY A 215 13.60 4.88 5.40
N TRP A 216 12.45 5.02 6.07
CA TRP A 216 12.07 6.25 6.74
C TRP A 216 13.02 6.58 7.89
N ARG A 217 13.36 5.59 8.73
CA ARG A 217 14.33 5.75 9.82
C ARG A 217 15.67 6.28 9.31
N ARG A 218 16.20 5.67 8.24
CA ARG A 218 17.47 6.12 7.61
C ARG A 218 17.34 7.54 7.09
N TYR A 219 16.25 7.83 6.39
CA TYR A 219 16.02 9.14 5.77
C TYR A 219 15.84 10.27 6.80
N MET A 220 15.19 9.97 7.92
CA MET A 220 14.86 10.92 8.98
C MET A 220 15.82 10.86 10.17
N ALA A 221 16.94 10.14 10.08
CA ALA A 221 17.86 9.88 11.19
C ALA A 221 18.32 11.16 11.94
N ARG A 222 18.47 12.28 11.24
CA ARG A 222 18.81 13.58 11.85
C ARG A 222 17.76 14.12 12.82
N CYS A 223 16.53 13.62 12.77
CA CYS A 223 15.41 14.06 13.58
C CYS A 223 15.20 13.20 14.84
N VAL A 224 15.96 12.12 15.04
CA VAL A 224 15.78 11.17 16.16
C VAL A 224 15.77 11.87 17.51
N ASN A 225 16.71 12.80 17.74
CA ASN A 225 16.83 13.50 19.02
C ASN A 225 15.90 14.70 19.16
N SER A 226 15.35 15.22 18.06
CA SER A 226 14.49 16.40 18.05
C SER A 226 13.00 16.07 18.01
N ASP A 227 12.63 14.85 17.65
CA ASP A 227 11.25 14.42 17.49
C ASP A 227 10.89 13.38 18.56
N PRO A 228 10.17 13.75 19.63
CA PRO A 228 9.84 12.81 20.70
C PRO A 228 8.97 11.64 20.23
N ARG A 229 8.28 11.78 19.09
CA ARG A 229 7.45 10.73 18.46
C ARG A 229 8.17 10.03 17.31
N PHE A 230 9.50 10.12 17.24
CA PHE A 230 10.26 9.58 16.10
C PHE A 230 9.95 8.10 15.86
N TRP A 231 9.96 7.27 16.91
CA TRP A 231 9.72 5.83 16.79
C TRP A 231 8.28 5.47 16.44
N ASP A 232 7.31 6.26 16.88
CA ASP A 232 5.91 6.09 16.49
C ASP A 232 5.74 6.42 15.01
N LYS A 233 6.40 7.47 14.53
CA LYS A 233 6.41 7.85 13.11
C LYS A 233 7.11 6.83 12.22
N VAL A 234 8.14 6.13 12.71
CA VAL A 234 8.73 4.98 12.01
C VAL A 234 7.67 3.92 11.75
N LYS A 235 6.96 3.46 12.79
CA LYS A 235 5.89 2.44 12.68
C LYS A 235 4.73 2.93 11.82
N ALA A 236 4.32 4.18 12.03
CA ALA A 236 3.24 4.81 11.27
C ALA A 236 3.55 4.86 9.77
N PHE A 237 4.81 5.03 9.37
CA PHE A 237 5.16 4.99 7.96
C PHE A 237 4.98 3.61 7.32
N GLY A 238 5.34 2.53 8.02
CA GLY A 238 5.07 1.16 7.57
C GLY A 238 3.56 0.89 7.41
N GLU A 239 2.79 1.26 8.44
CA GLU A 239 1.33 1.19 8.43
C GLU A 239 0.72 2.00 7.27
N LEU A 240 1.22 3.21 7.04
CA LEU A 240 0.72 4.08 5.99
C LEU A 240 1.00 3.53 4.58
N VAL A 241 2.11 2.81 4.38
CA VAL A 241 2.37 2.10 3.11
C VAL A 241 1.34 0.98 2.88
N LEU A 242 0.91 0.26 3.91
CA LEU A 242 -0.16 -0.73 3.79
C LEU A 242 -1.52 -0.08 3.50
N ARG A 243 -1.81 1.08 4.10
CA ARG A 243 -3.09 1.81 3.92
C ARG A 243 -3.21 2.46 2.55
N GLU A 244 -2.14 3.10 2.11
CA GLU A 244 -2.15 4.03 0.97
C GLU A 244 -1.43 3.47 -0.27
N GLY A 245 -0.80 2.31 -0.14
CA GLY A 245 -0.13 1.60 -1.21
C GLY A 245 1.21 2.20 -1.64
N SER A 246 1.61 1.86 -2.87
CA SER A 246 2.83 2.35 -3.51
C SER A 246 2.86 3.88 -3.64
N PHE A 247 1.67 4.51 -3.65
CA PHE A 247 1.54 5.97 -3.67
C PHE A 247 2.21 6.65 -2.50
N MET A 248 2.01 6.18 -1.28
CA MET A 248 2.60 6.85 -0.13
C MET A 248 4.13 6.79 -0.16
N LEU A 249 4.65 5.61 -0.47
CA LEU A 249 6.09 5.40 -0.54
C LEU A 249 6.71 6.28 -1.63
N TRP A 250 6.09 6.33 -2.81
CA TRP A 250 6.53 7.21 -3.90
C TRP A 250 6.39 8.69 -3.56
N ALA A 251 5.28 9.10 -2.94
CA ALA A 251 5.02 10.48 -2.54
C ALA A 251 6.07 10.99 -1.55
N PHE A 252 6.52 10.14 -0.63
CA PHE A 252 7.58 10.48 0.32
C PHE A 252 8.96 10.57 -0.35
N VAL A 253 9.32 9.57 -1.17
CA VAL A 253 10.68 9.43 -1.75
C VAL A 253 10.91 10.34 -2.95
N ARG A 254 9.90 10.49 -3.81
CA ARG A 254 9.99 11.17 -5.12
C ARG A 254 8.99 12.31 -5.29
N GLY A 255 7.97 12.39 -4.44
CA GLY A 255 6.98 13.46 -4.51
C GLY A 255 7.60 14.84 -4.34
N THR A 256 6.96 15.83 -4.95
CA THR A 256 7.37 17.24 -4.90
C THR A 256 6.23 18.13 -4.41
N GLY A 257 6.57 19.26 -3.80
CA GLY A 257 5.61 20.23 -3.27
C GLY A 257 4.54 19.57 -2.39
N ASN A 258 3.27 19.88 -2.67
CA ASN A 258 2.11 19.45 -1.89
C ASN A 258 1.99 17.93 -1.70
N ILE A 259 2.49 17.10 -2.62
CA ILE A 259 2.43 15.64 -2.49
C ILE A 259 3.39 15.16 -1.38
N ARG A 260 4.60 15.73 -1.34
CA ARG A 260 5.59 15.39 -0.32
C ARG A 260 5.16 15.87 1.06
N ASP A 261 4.58 17.07 1.12
CA ASP A 261 4.06 17.63 2.37
C ASP A 261 2.88 16.81 2.89
N PHE A 262 1.99 16.38 1.98
CA PHE A 262 0.94 15.42 2.32
C PHE A 262 1.50 14.14 2.95
N ALA A 263 2.51 13.52 2.34
CA ALA A 263 3.11 12.29 2.88
C ALA A 263 3.69 12.50 4.29
N LYS A 264 4.39 13.62 4.54
CA LYS A 264 4.94 13.95 5.87
C LYS A 264 3.85 14.17 6.92
N THR A 265 2.79 14.89 6.56
CA THR A 265 1.67 15.15 7.46
C THR A 265 0.92 13.86 7.77
N ALA A 266 0.68 13.02 6.77
CA ALA A 266 -0.01 11.74 6.94
C ALA A 266 0.68 10.81 7.93
N VAL A 267 2.03 10.79 7.95
CA VAL A 267 2.80 10.02 8.96
C VAL A 267 2.49 10.49 10.38
N SER A 268 2.38 11.79 10.60
CA SER A 268 2.08 12.31 11.94
C SER A 268 0.65 11.98 12.36
N VAL A 269 -0.31 12.06 11.44
CA VAL A 269 -1.71 11.67 11.69
C VAL A 269 -1.81 10.18 12.03
N VAL A 270 -1.15 9.30 11.27
CA VAL A 270 -1.19 7.86 11.56
C VAL A 270 -0.45 7.52 12.85
N ALA A 271 0.65 8.20 13.17
CA ALA A 271 1.33 8.01 14.46
C ALA A 271 0.39 8.33 15.63
N ASP A 272 -0.40 9.41 15.52
CA ASP A 272 -1.39 9.76 16.55
C ASP A 272 -2.52 8.74 16.65
N GLN A 273 -3.05 8.26 15.52
CA GLN A 273 -4.09 7.23 15.52
C GLN A 273 -3.62 5.91 16.15
N VAL A 274 -2.41 5.46 15.80
CA VAL A 274 -1.82 4.24 16.35
C VAL A 274 -1.56 4.41 17.85
N TRP A 275 -1.04 5.57 18.28
CA TRP A 275 -0.82 5.84 19.70
C TRP A 275 -2.13 5.86 20.48
N GLN A 276 -3.19 6.51 19.98
CA GLN A 276 -4.50 6.55 20.62
C GLN A 276 -5.13 5.17 20.76
N TYR A 277 -4.95 4.29 19.77
CA TYR A 277 -5.38 2.90 19.84
C TYR A 277 -4.62 2.13 20.93
N ILE A 278 -3.29 2.21 20.94
CA ILE A 278 -2.44 1.52 21.93
C ILE A 278 -2.75 2.00 23.35
N ALA A 279 -3.02 3.30 23.52
CA ALA A 279 -3.39 3.89 24.80
C ALA A 279 -4.82 3.52 25.27
N GLY A 280 -5.60 2.81 24.44
CA GLY A 280 -6.99 2.47 24.74
C GLY A 280 -7.95 3.66 24.72
N VAL A 281 -7.51 4.80 24.15
CA VAL A 281 -8.29 6.05 24.10
C VAL A 281 -9.28 6.01 22.94
N GLU A 282 -8.89 5.44 21.80
CA GLU A 282 -9.75 5.29 20.63
C GLU A 282 -9.82 3.82 20.17
N LEU A 283 -11.03 3.26 20.10
CA LEU A 283 -11.28 1.86 19.69
C LEU A 283 -11.44 1.70 18.17
N THR A 284 -10.97 2.67 17.38
CA THR A 284 -11.47 2.85 16.01
C THR A 284 -10.69 2.02 14.97
N ASP A 285 -9.38 1.83 15.17
CA ASP A 285 -8.51 1.17 14.18
C ASP A 285 -7.18 0.66 14.76
N GLY A 286 -7.02 -0.66 14.86
CA GLY A 286 -5.72 -1.28 15.22
C GLY A 286 -4.68 -1.23 14.11
N GLY A 287 -5.09 -0.88 12.88
CA GLY A 287 -4.21 -0.81 11.72
C GLY A 287 -4.06 -2.13 10.95
N LEU A 288 -3.63 -2.00 9.70
CA LEU A 288 -3.40 -3.12 8.80
C LEU A 288 -2.15 -3.91 9.16
N ALA A 289 -1.14 -3.29 9.76
CA ALA A 289 0.04 -3.98 10.26
C ALA A 289 -0.32 -4.98 11.37
N VAL A 290 -1.24 -4.61 12.26
CA VAL A 290 -1.76 -5.52 13.29
C VAL A 290 -2.60 -6.63 12.66
N ALA A 291 -3.53 -6.29 11.76
CA ALA A 291 -4.34 -7.31 11.08
C ALA A 291 -3.49 -8.30 10.27
N LEU A 292 -2.44 -7.83 9.60
CA LEU A 292 -1.46 -8.64 8.89
C LEU A 292 -0.70 -9.56 9.84
N HIS A 293 -0.27 -9.04 10.98
CA HIS A 293 0.45 -9.82 11.99
C HIS A 293 -0.43 -10.91 12.60
N GLU A 294 -1.69 -10.59 12.93
CA GLU A 294 -2.66 -11.57 13.46
C GLU A 294 -2.97 -12.67 12.44
N GLU A 295 -3.12 -12.34 11.16
CA GLU A 295 -3.31 -13.35 10.12
C GLU A 295 -2.08 -14.25 10.00
N LEU A 296 -0.86 -13.71 9.98
CA LEU A 296 0.38 -14.51 9.99
C LEU A 296 0.50 -15.37 11.25
N LYS A 297 0.15 -14.84 12.42
CA LYS A 297 0.13 -15.57 13.69
C LYS A 297 -0.81 -16.75 13.63
N GLN A 298 -2.01 -16.56 13.06
CA GLN A 298 -2.97 -17.65 12.88
C GLN A 298 -2.43 -18.72 11.93
N ARG A 299 -1.80 -18.35 10.82
CA ARG A 299 -1.19 -19.31 9.87
C ARG A 299 -0.07 -20.12 10.52
N LEU A 300 0.78 -19.46 11.31
CA LEU A 300 1.84 -20.13 12.07
C LEU A 300 1.26 -21.07 13.12
N HIS A 301 0.23 -20.64 13.85
CA HIS A 301 -0.48 -21.49 14.79
C HIS A 301 -1.02 -22.76 14.11
N ASP A 302 -1.69 -22.61 12.97
CA ASP A 302 -2.28 -23.74 12.26
C ASP A 302 -1.20 -24.71 11.76
N GLU A 303 -0.05 -24.22 11.32
CA GLU A 303 1.12 -25.02 10.94
C GLU A 303 1.71 -25.76 12.13
N MET A 304 1.91 -25.09 13.27
CA MET A 304 2.46 -25.69 14.49
C MET A 304 1.48 -26.71 15.09
N TRP A 305 0.19 -26.40 15.14
CA TRP A 305 -0.84 -27.31 15.62
C TRP A 305 -0.94 -28.58 14.77
N ALA A 306 -0.73 -28.47 13.45
CA ALA A 306 -0.68 -29.63 12.56
C ALA A 306 0.53 -30.53 12.84
N ALA A 307 1.65 -29.96 13.31
CA ALA A 307 2.86 -30.70 13.68
C ALA A 307 2.80 -31.26 15.11
N ASP A 308 2.24 -30.50 16.05
CA ASP A 308 2.07 -30.84 17.46
C ASP A 308 0.71 -30.31 17.98
N PRO A 309 -0.32 -31.16 18.10
CA PRO A 309 -1.64 -30.76 18.64
C PRO A 309 -1.63 -30.31 20.11
N CYS A 310 -0.50 -30.40 20.82
CA CYS A 310 -0.34 -29.86 22.17
C CYS A 310 0.32 -28.47 22.18
N PHE A 311 0.62 -27.90 21.01
CA PHE A 311 1.23 -26.58 20.88
C PHE A 311 0.37 -25.48 21.52
N ASN A 312 0.98 -24.66 22.39
CA ASN A 312 0.30 -23.60 23.09
C ASN A 312 0.43 -22.27 22.32
N VAL A 313 -0.71 -21.68 21.93
CA VAL A 313 -0.79 -20.38 21.22
C VAL A 313 -0.03 -19.26 21.97
N SER A 314 0.04 -19.31 23.30
CA SER A 314 0.73 -18.28 24.07
C SER A 314 2.25 -18.22 23.81
N GLU A 315 2.83 -19.26 23.22
CA GLU A 315 4.22 -19.25 22.74
C GLU A 315 4.42 -18.35 21.52
N LEU A 316 3.33 -17.98 20.83
CA LEU A 316 3.31 -17.05 19.69
C LEU A 316 2.97 -15.61 20.08
N ASP A 317 2.77 -15.30 21.36
CA ASP A 317 2.47 -13.93 21.81
C ASP A 317 3.67 -12.98 21.69
N GLY A 318 4.86 -13.51 21.46
CA GLY A 318 6.04 -12.72 21.11
C GLY A 318 5.97 -12.20 19.67
N PRO A 319 5.96 -10.87 19.42
CA PRO A 319 5.89 -10.33 18.05
C PRO A 319 7.10 -10.74 17.19
N MET A 320 8.22 -11.03 17.83
CA MET A 320 9.43 -11.52 17.16
C MET A 320 9.27 -12.92 16.58
N THR A 321 8.46 -13.80 17.18
CA THR A 321 8.32 -15.19 16.72
C THR A 321 7.68 -15.26 15.34
N VAL A 322 6.54 -14.58 15.17
CA VAL A 322 5.81 -14.49 13.91
C VAL A 322 6.66 -13.78 12.84
N GLN A 323 7.40 -12.73 13.22
CA GLN A 323 8.32 -12.04 12.30
C GLN A 323 9.45 -12.94 11.82
N LEU A 324 10.13 -13.66 12.73
CA LEU A 324 11.21 -14.57 12.37
C LEU A 324 10.74 -15.70 11.48
N TRP A 325 9.55 -16.24 11.73
CA TRP A 325 8.93 -17.23 10.84
C TRP A 325 8.66 -16.66 9.45
N ALA A 326 8.06 -15.46 9.36
CA ALA A 326 7.85 -14.78 8.09
C ALA A 326 9.18 -14.49 7.35
N TYR A 327 10.26 -14.16 8.06
CA TYR A 327 11.60 -14.03 7.48
C TYR A 327 12.10 -15.35 6.91
N GLY A 328 11.89 -16.46 7.62
CA GLY A 328 12.20 -17.81 7.15
C GLY A 328 11.46 -18.18 5.87
N LEU A 329 10.15 -17.86 5.78
CA LEU A 329 9.36 -18.07 4.57
C LEU A 329 9.96 -17.33 3.36
N VAL A 330 10.27 -16.05 3.53
CA VAL A 330 10.88 -15.24 2.46
C VAL A 330 12.30 -15.72 2.14
N ALA A 331 13.10 -16.12 3.14
CA ALA A 331 14.44 -16.67 2.95
C ALA A 331 14.42 -17.91 2.06
N VAL A 332 13.45 -18.81 2.28
CA VAL A 332 13.24 -20.00 1.44
C VAL A 332 12.83 -19.60 0.03
N GLU A 333 11.84 -18.72 -0.11
CA GLU A 333 11.30 -18.28 -1.41
C GLU A 333 12.37 -17.64 -2.30
N ILE A 334 13.24 -16.80 -1.73
CA ILE A 334 14.32 -16.14 -2.47
C ILE A 334 15.61 -16.98 -2.56
N GLY A 335 15.64 -18.16 -1.92
CA GLY A 335 16.80 -19.04 -1.87
C GLY A 335 18.00 -18.47 -1.13
N CYS A 336 17.80 -17.70 -0.05
CA CYS A 336 18.86 -17.08 0.74
C CYS A 336 18.80 -17.49 2.21
N LYS A 337 19.60 -18.49 2.60
CA LYS A 337 19.63 -19.04 3.97
C LYS A 337 20.11 -18.03 5.02
N ASP A 338 20.93 -17.05 4.62
CA ASP A 338 21.46 -16.03 5.54
C ASP A 338 20.48 -14.87 5.75
N TRP A 339 19.33 -14.87 5.06
CA TRP A 339 18.31 -13.85 5.23
C TRP A 339 17.55 -14.07 6.55
N ASN A 340 17.68 -13.12 7.46
CA ASN A 340 17.02 -13.15 8.77
C ASN A 340 16.23 -11.85 9.00
N GLY A 341 15.69 -11.28 7.92
CA GLY A 341 15.03 -9.98 7.94
C GLY A 341 16.00 -8.80 8.00
N TYR A 342 15.43 -7.59 7.91
CA TYR A 342 16.23 -6.37 7.80
C TYR A 342 17.00 -5.98 9.07
N ASN A 343 16.63 -6.50 10.24
CA ASN A 343 17.25 -6.15 11.54
C ASN A 343 18.42 -7.08 11.94
N SER A 344 18.65 -8.16 11.20
CA SER A 344 19.59 -9.24 11.56
C SER A 344 21.06 -8.84 11.69
N ARG A 345 21.50 -7.74 11.08
CA ARG A 345 22.87 -7.21 11.21
C ARG A 345 23.03 -5.99 12.11
N VAL A 346 21.93 -5.38 12.56
CA VAL A 346 22.01 -4.31 13.57
C VAL A 346 22.30 -4.92 14.94
N ALA A 347 21.82 -6.12 15.22
CA ALA A 347 22.14 -6.85 16.45
C ALA A 347 23.63 -7.23 16.53
N SER A 348 24.27 -7.63 15.43
CA SER A 348 25.70 -7.99 15.44
C SER A 348 26.63 -6.77 15.54
N LEU A 349 26.24 -5.61 14.99
CA LEU A 349 26.99 -4.36 15.15
C LEU A 349 26.76 -3.68 16.50
N ALA A 350 25.56 -3.78 17.08
CA ALA A 350 25.28 -3.26 18.42
C ALA A 350 25.98 -4.08 19.53
N LEU A 351 26.09 -5.41 19.35
CA LEU A 351 26.88 -6.27 20.25
C LEU A 351 28.39 -6.04 20.12
N ALA A 352 28.89 -5.75 18.91
CA ALA A 352 30.29 -5.40 18.70
C ALA A 352 30.66 -4.03 19.31
N GLN A 353 29.72 -3.08 19.33
CA GLN A 353 29.92 -1.74 19.93
C GLN A 353 29.68 -1.70 21.45
N SER A 354 29.12 -2.75 22.05
CA SER A 354 28.99 -2.90 23.50
C SER A 354 30.12 -3.74 24.13
N LEU A 355 31.06 -4.21 23.32
CA LEU A 355 32.23 -5.00 23.72
C LEU A 355 33.56 -4.25 23.47
N GLU A 356 33.48 -2.98 23.08
CA GLU A 356 34.56 -1.97 23.10
C GLU A 356 34.17 -0.89 24.11
#